data_AF-A0A0L0C6V5-F1
#
_entry.id   AF-A0A0L0C6V5-F1
#
_cell.length_a   1.000
_cell.length_b   1.000
_cell.length_c   1.000
_cell.angle_alpha   90.00
_cell.angle_beta   90.00
_cell.angle_gamma   90.00
#
_symmetry.space_group_name_H-M   'P 1'
#
loop_
_entity.id
_entity.type
_entity.pdbx_description
1 polymer ?
#
loop_
_entity_poly.entity_id
_entity_poly.type
_entity_poly.pdbx_seq_one_letter_code
_entity_poly.pdbx_strand_id
1 'polypeptide(L)' 'MQSATKKRVCYYYDSDIGNYYYGQGHPMKPHRIRMTHNLLLNYGLYRKMEIY' A
#
# COMPACT_ATOMS: atom_id res chain seq x y z
N MET A 1 -25.56 15.45 13.55
CA MET A 1 -24.37 15.28 12.71
C MET A 1 -24.57 14.04 11.87
N GLN A 2 -24.67 14.18 10.54
CA GLN A 2 -24.90 13.05 9.65
C GLN A 2 -23.64 12.15 9.68
N SER A 3 -23.77 10.92 10.16
CA SER A 3 -22.67 9.95 10.15
C SER A 3 -22.27 9.70 8.69
N ALA A 4 -21.04 10.04 8.32
CA ALA A 4 -20.55 9.74 6.98
C ALA A 4 -20.61 8.23 6.76
N THR A 5 -21.30 7.80 5.71
CA THR A 5 -21.38 6.38 5.33
C THR A 5 -19.98 5.86 5.00
N LYS A 6 -19.67 4.63 5.42
CA LYS A 6 -18.39 3.98 5.09
C LYS A 6 -18.29 3.82 3.57
N LYS A 7 -17.25 4.40 2.99
CA LYS A 7 -16.97 4.29 1.55
C LYS A 7 -16.32 2.94 1.23
N ARG A 8 -16.61 2.41 0.04
CA ARG A 8 -15.87 1.27 -0.53
C ARG A 8 -14.50 1.77 -0.98
N VAL A 9 -13.47 0.97 -0.71
CA VAL A 9 -12.07 1.30 -1.01
C VAL A 9 -11.46 0.15 -1.81
N CYS A 10 -10.84 0.48 -2.94
CA CYS A 10 -10.04 -0.45 -3.73
C CYS A 10 -8.56 -0.06 -3.57
N TYR A 11 -7.70 -1.05 -3.37
CA TYR A 11 -6.27 -0.89 -3.18
C TYR A 11 -5.52 -1.77 -4.17
N TYR A 12 -4.65 -1.17 -4.97
CA TYR A 12 -3.87 -1.86 -6.00
C TYR A 12 -2.43 -2.03 -5.55
N TYR A 13 -1.90 -3.25 -5.67
CA TYR A 13 -0.51 -3.54 -5.30
C TYR A 13 0.10 -4.64 -6.16
N ASP A 14 1.20 -4.29 -6.82
CA ASP A 14 2.07 -5.23 -7.51
C ASP A 14 3.21 -5.66 -6.56
N SER A 15 3.41 -6.97 -6.38
CA SER A 15 4.45 -7.51 -5.49
C SER A 15 5.88 -7.16 -5.93
N ASP A 16 6.12 -6.96 -7.23
CA ASP A 16 7.44 -6.71 -7.78
C ASP A 16 7.87 -5.25 -7.66
N ILE A 17 6.94 -4.32 -7.39
CA ILE A 17 7.24 -2.89 -7.28
C ILE A 17 8.34 -2.57 -6.27
N GLY A 18 8.44 -3.37 -5.20
CA GLY A 18 9.43 -3.17 -4.14
C GLY A 18 10.86 -3.59 -4.52
N ASN A 19 11.04 -4.27 -5.65
CA ASN A 19 12.31 -4.84 -6.10
C ASN A 19 13.04 -3.92 -7.11
N TYR A 20 12.35 -2.95 -7.71
CA TYR A 20 12.98 -1.99 -8.62
C TYR A 20 14.00 -1.10 -7.90
N TYR A 21 15.19 -1.00 -8.50
CA TYR A 21 16.30 -0.23 -7.95
C TYR A 21 16.71 0.87 -8.93
N TYR A 22 16.59 2.12 -8.47
CA TYR A 22 16.94 3.30 -9.27
C TYR A 22 18.45 3.55 -9.40
N GLY A 23 19.28 2.86 -8.61
CA GLY A 23 20.72 3.10 -8.57
C GLY A 23 21.23 3.65 -7.23
N GLN A 24 22.56 3.62 -7.08
CA GLN A 24 23.25 4.07 -5.88
C GLN A 24 23.09 5.59 -5.72
N GLY A 25 22.91 6.06 -4.48
CA GLY A 25 22.72 7.48 -4.18
C GLY A 25 21.35 8.06 -4.56
N HIS A 26 20.56 7.37 -5.39
CA HIS A 26 19.27 7.89 -5.84
C HIS A 26 18.23 7.90 -4.69
N PRO A 27 17.55 9.03 -4.39
CA PRO A 27 16.66 9.15 -3.22
C PRO A 27 15.34 8.39 -3.37
N MET A 28 14.87 8.18 -4.61
CA MET A 28 13.67 7.39 -4.88
C MET A 28 13.93 5.89 -4.61
N LYS A 29 13.24 5.31 -3.62
CA LYS A 29 13.31 3.89 -3.26
C LYS A 29 11.92 3.24 -3.36
N PRO A 30 11.60 2.52 -4.46
CA PRO A 30 10.32 1.83 -4.64
C PRO A 30 9.96 0.86 -3.50
N HIS A 31 10.97 0.33 -2.81
CA HIS A 31 10.83 -0.47 -1.59
C HIS A 31 9.88 0.12 -0.54
N ARG A 32 9.75 1.45 -0.46
CA ARG A 32 8.81 2.10 0.48
C ARG A 32 7.35 1.66 0.27
N ILE A 33 6.95 1.34 -0.98
CA ILE A 33 5.60 0.86 -1.30
C ILE A 33 5.38 -0.51 -0.66
N ARG A 34 6.37 -1.42 -0.74
CA ARG A 34 6.36 -2.71 -0.06
C ARG A 34 6.32 -2.57 1.46
N MET A 35 7.04 -1.60 2.02
CA MET A 35 6.97 -1.31 3.46
C MET A 35 5.56 -0.89 3.90
N THR A 36 4.91 0.02 3.17
CA THR A 36 3.52 0.43 3.45
C THR A 36 2.55 -0.74 3.29
N HIS A 37 2.73 -1.59 2.26
CA HIS A 37 1.93 -2.79 2.08
C HIS A 37 2.03 -3.72 3.29
N ASN A 38 3.24 -4.02 3.76
CA ASN A 38 3.43 -4.87 4.94
C ASN A 38 2.80 -4.27 6.20
N LEU A 39 2.88 -2.96 6.38
CA LEU A 39 2.27 -2.28 7.53
C LEU A 39 0.74 -2.44 7.51
N LEU A 40 0.10 -2.22 6.36
CA LEU A 40 -1.35 -2.32 6.23
C LEU A 40 -1.85 -3.75 6.48
N LEU A 41 -1.09 -4.76 6.04
CA LEU A 41 -1.40 -6.18 6.27
C LEU A 41 -1.39 -6.48 7.77
N ASN A 42 -0.32 -6.06 8.47
CA ASN A 42 -0.16 -6.30 9.91
C ASN A 42 -1.20 -5.56 10.76
N TYR A 43 -1.66 -4.38 10.33
CA TYR A 43 -2.80 -3.69 10.96
C TYR A 43 -4.17 -4.29 10.62
N GLY A 44 -4.22 -5.32 9.76
CA GLY A 44 -5.48 -5.95 9.34
C GLY A 44 -6.36 -5.06 8.47
N LEU A 45 -5.80 -3.98 7.88
CA LEU A 45 -6.56 -3.05 7.03
C LEU A 45 -7.03 -3.71 5.74
N TYR A 46 -6.30 -4.72 5.26
CA TYR A 46 -6.65 -5.54 4.10
C TYR A 46 -8.05 -6.15 4.20
N ARG A 47 -8.57 -6.38 5.41
CA ARG A 47 -9.92 -6.93 5.63
C ARG A 47 -11.06 -5.93 5.36
N LYS A 48 -10.73 -4.65 5.15
CA LYS A 48 -11.71 -3.54 5.03
C LYS A 48 -11.72 -2.92 3.62
N MET A 49 -10.99 -3.51 2.68
CA MET A 49 -10.85 -2.99 1.30
C MET A 49 -10.71 -4.15 0.32
N GLU A 50 -11.00 -3.87 -0.96
CA GLU A 50 -10.78 -4.80 -2.05
C GLU A 50 -9.34 -4.65 -2.55
N ILE A 51 -8.59 -5.75 -2.63
CA ILE A 51 -7.19 -5.75 -3.07
C ILE A 51 -7.09 -6.33 -4.48
N TYR A 52 -6.38 -5.62 -5.34
CA TYR A 52 -6.13 -5.96 -6.74
C TYR A 52 -4.63 -5.97 -7.03
#